data_AF-A0A965MQI4-F1
#
_entry.id   AF-A0A965MQI4-F1
#
_cell.length_a   1.000
_cell.length_b   1.000
_cell.length_c   1.000
_cell.angle_alpha   90.00
_cell.angle_beta   90.00
_cell.angle_gamma   90.00
#
_symmetry.space_group_name_H-M   'P 1'
#
loop_
_entity.id
_entity.type
_entity.pdbx_description
1 polymer ?
#
loop_
_entity_poly.entity_id
_entity_poly.type
_entity_poly.pdbx_seq_one_letter_code
_entity_poly.pdbx_strand_id
1 'polypeptide(L)'
;MPKIFLAMVDKCCIMKAQENKRQQEDKKMITINNRNELENFLYGADSTSPDTLIGVARIGGELLAEALSSEYNMIDGFFPMGDEGEYIEVDEEGNVVNDFLYY
;
A
#
# COMPACT_ATOMS: atom_id res chain seq x y z
N MET A 1 14.21 -55.18 -7.94
CA MET A 1 13.02 -54.29 -7.82
C MET A 1 13.52 -52.91 -7.37
N PRO A 2 13.40 -51.86 -8.22
CA PRO A 2 14.11 -50.60 -8.01
C PRO A 2 13.35 -49.69 -7.04
N LYS A 3 13.97 -49.37 -5.90
CA LYS A 3 13.49 -48.40 -4.89
C LYS A 3 13.73 -46.93 -5.27
N ILE A 4 14.04 -46.64 -6.53
CA ILE A 4 14.57 -45.33 -6.97
C ILE A 4 13.46 -44.42 -7.52
N PHE A 5 12.29 -44.97 -7.89
CA PHE A 5 11.25 -44.18 -8.56
C PHE A 5 10.35 -43.35 -7.65
N LEU A 6 10.36 -43.56 -6.32
CA LEU A 6 9.41 -42.90 -5.42
C LEU A 6 9.88 -41.53 -4.91
N ALA A 7 11.19 -41.25 -4.92
CA ALA A 7 11.74 -40.00 -4.36
C ALA A 7 11.66 -38.79 -5.33
N MET A 8 11.32 -39.01 -6.60
CA MET A 8 11.32 -37.95 -7.63
C MET A 8 9.98 -37.23 -7.76
N VAL A 9 8.87 -37.86 -7.35
CA VAL A 9 7.53 -37.27 -7.43
C VAL A 9 7.28 -36.28 -6.28
N ASP A 10 7.84 -36.54 -5.11
CA ASP A 10 7.66 -35.69 -3.92
C ASP A 10 8.33 -34.32 -4.03
N LYS A 11 9.48 -34.21 -4.73
CA LYS A 11 10.15 -32.91 -4.91
C LYS A 11 9.39 -31.97 -5.85
N CYS A 12 8.61 -32.48 -6.79
CA CYS A 12 7.90 -31.64 -7.75
C CYS A 12 6.72 -30.88 -7.08
N CYS A 13 6.05 -31.52 -6.11
CA CYS A 13 4.97 -30.89 -5.36
C CYS A 13 5.47 -29.82 -4.37
N ILE A 14 6.65 -30.01 -3.78
CA ILE A 14 7.22 -29.06 -2.82
C ILE A 14 7.65 -27.75 -3.51
N MET A 15 8.12 -27.80 -4.76
CA MET A 15 8.55 -26.59 -5.49
C MET A 15 7.37 -25.66 -5.84
N LYS A 16 6.18 -26.19 -6.14
CA LYS A 16 5.01 -25.35 -6.46
C LYS A 16 4.38 -24.67 -5.23
N ALA A 17 4.60 -25.22 -4.04
CA ALA A 17 4.09 -24.63 -2.80
C ALA A 17 4.92 -23.41 -2.33
N GLN A 18 6.18 -23.30 -2.76
CA GLN A 18 7.07 -22.19 -2.39
C GLN A 18 6.98 -20.97 -3.34
N GLU A 19 6.38 -21.13 -4.51
CA GLU A 19 6.17 -20.04 -5.47
C GLU A 19 4.97 -19.16 -5.10
N ASN A 20 3.91 -19.76 -4.51
CA ASN A 20 2.75 -19.01 -4.00
C ASN A 20 2.99 -18.26 -2.69
N LYS A 21 3.97 -18.67 -1.87
CA LYS A 21 4.30 -17.95 -0.63
C LYS A 21 5.09 -16.66 -0.88
N ARG A 22 5.92 -16.63 -1.93
CA ARG A 22 6.71 -15.43 -2.29
C ARG A 22 5.89 -14.33 -2.97
N GLN A 23 4.78 -14.67 -3.63
CA GLN A 23 3.87 -13.65 -4.18
C GLN A 23 2.90 -13.09 -3.13
N GLN A 24 2.84 -13.71 -1.94
CA GLN A 24 1.95 -13.32 -0.85
C GLN A 24 2.68 -12.54 0.25
N GLU A 25 4.02 -12.39 0.15
CA GLU A 25 4.86 -11.86 1.24
C GLU A 25 5.04 -10.34 1.25
N ASP A 26 4.81 -9.58 0.18
CA ASP A 26 5.04 -8.13 0.23
C ASP A 26 4.16 -7.34 -0.77
N LYS A 27 2.83 -7.36 -0.59
CA LYS A 27 2.11 -6.08 -0.75
C LYS A 27 2.47 -5.27 0.50
N LYS A 28 3.73 -4.85 0.59
CA LYS A 28 4.28 -4.13 1.73
C LYS A 28 3.50 -2.85 1.82
N MET A 29 2.56 -2.79 2.77
CA MET A 29 1.81 -1.58 3.10
C MET A 29 2.82 -0.47 3.32
N ILE A 30 2.81 0.52 2.45
CA ILE A 30 3.78 1.62 2.48
C ILE A 30 3.29 2.59 3.54
N THR A 31 4.11 2.85 4.55
CA THR A 31 3.78 3.85 5.57
C THR A 31 4.28 5.22 5.13
N ILE A 32 3.39 6.19 5.03
CA ILE A 32 3.65 7.57 4.64
C ILE A 32 3.56 8.46 5.89
N ASN A 33 4.67 9.10 6.29
CA ASN A 33 4.76 9.79 7.59
C ASN A 33 4.58 11.30 7.52
N ASN A 34 4.75 11.90 6.34
CA ASN A 34 4.72 13.35 6.12
C ASN A 34 4.24 13.69 4.70
N ARG A 35 3.90 14.97 4.47
CA ARG A 35 3.38 15.45 3.18
C ARG A 35 4.36 15.28 2.01
N ASN A 36 5.66 15.44 2.25
CA ASN A 36 6.67 15.26 1.18
C ASN A 36 6.76 13.79 0.72
N GLU A 37 6.63 12.84 1.65
CA GLU A 37 6.54 11.41 1.32
C GLU A 37 5.26 11.12 0.53
N LEU A 38 4.13 11.73 0.90
CA LEU A 38 2.86 11.58 0.18
C LEU A 38 2.95 12.12 -1.26
N GLU A 39 3.47 13.34 -1.42
CA GLU A 39 3.63 13.98 -2.74
C GLU A 39 4.58 13.19 -3.63
N ASN A 40 5.73 12.75 -3.10
CA ASN A 40 6.65 11.90 -3.85
C ASN A 40 6.04 10.54 -4.22
N PHE A 41 5.18 9.99 -3.36
CA PHE A 41 4.52 8.71 -3.63
C PHE A 41 3.47 8.83 -4.73
N LEU A 42 2.70 9.92 -4.76
CA LEU A 42 1.61 10.13 -5.72
C LEU A 42 2.06 10.79 -7.03
N TYR A 43 3.02 11.71 -6.99
CA TYR A 43 3.45 12.53 -8.15
C TYR A 43 4.96 12.53 -8.39
N GLY A 44 5.73 11.86 -7.54
CA GLY A 44 7.18 11.78 -7.72
C GLY A 44 7.58 11.01 -8.98
N ALA A 45 8.86 11.11 -9.33
CA ALA A 45 9.41 10.46 -10.53
C ALA A 45 9.24 8.94 -10.56
N ASP A 46 9.16 8.31 -9.37
CA ASP A 46 8.94 6.87 -9.19
C ASP A 46 7.47 6.53 -8.86
N SER A 47 6.55 7.49 -8.99
CA SER A 47 5.14 7.26 -8.71
C SER A 47 4.56 6.22 -9.67
N THR A 48 3.75 5.32 -9.12
CA THR A 48 2.97 4.35 -9.89
C THR A 48 1.55 4.85 -10.17
N SER A 49 1.20 6.06 -9.70
CA SER A 49 -0.14 6.66 -9.78
C SER A 49 -1.24 5.65 -9.47
N PRO A 50 -1.26 5.07 -8.25
CA PRO A 50 -2.19 4.01 -7.92
C PRO A 50 -3.64 4.51 -7.97
N ASP A 51 -4.56 3.72 -8.55
CA ASP A 51 -5.98 4.06 -8.57
C ASP A 51 -6.60 4.23 -7.16
N THR A 52 -5.98 3.63 -6.13
CA THR A 52 -6.39 3.72 -4.73
C THR A 52 -5.21 3.44 -3.78
N LEU A 53 -5.22 4.08 -2.62
CA LEU A 53 -4.34 3.86 -1.48
C LEU A 53 -4.90 2.83 -0.48
N ILE A 54 -6.19 2.47 -0.58
CA ILE A 54 -6.82 1.46 0.30
C ILE A 54 -6.10 0.11 0.19
N GLY A 55 -5.52 -0.35 1.30
CA GLY A 55 -4.76 -1.59 1.36
C GLY A 55 -3.46 -1.59 0.54
N VAL A 56 -2.97 -0.39 0.19
CA VAL A 56 -1.68 -0.15 -0.47
C VAL A 56 -0.80 0.69 0.44
N ALA A 57 -1.36 1.75 1.02
CA ALA A 57 -0.64 2.66 1.90
C ALA A 57 -1.31 2.77 3.27
N ARG A 58 -0.50 3.17 4.25
CA ARG A 58 -0.91 3.55 5.60
C ARG A 58 -0.34 4.92 5.90
N ILE A 59 -1.13 5.77 6.52
CA ILE A 59 -0.69 7.07 7.00
C ILE A 59 -0.13 6.92 8.42
N GLY A 60 1.01 7.53 8.67
CA GLY A 60 1.68 7.51 9.96
C GLY A 60 2.25 8.87 10.34
N GLY A 61 2.95 8.90 11.48
CA GLY A 61 3.74 10.06 11.90
C GLY A 61 2.95 11.36 12.04
N GLU A 62 3.54 12.45 11.54
CA GLU A 62 2.96 13.79 11.60
C GLU A 62 1.72 13.90 10.71
N LEU A 63 1.72 13.19 9.59
CA LEU A 63 0.60 13.18 8.65
C LEU A 63 -0.65 12.51 9.24
N LEU A 64 -0.46 11.47 10.05
CA LEU A 64 -1.58 10.85 10.79
C LEU A 64 -2.14 11.80 11.85
N ALA A 65 -1.26 12.48 12.59
CA ALA A 65 -1.71 13.47 13.58
C ALA A 65 -2.48 14.62 12.92
N GLU A 66 -2.06 15.03 11.73
CA GLU A 66 -2.76 16.01 10.91
C GLU A 66 -4.16 15.52 10.52
N ALA A 67 -4.24 14.31 9.95
CA ALA A 67 -5.50 13.69 9.55
C ALA A 67 -6.49 13.64 10.73
N LEU A 68 -6.06 13.10 11.87
CA LEU A 68 -6.87 12.94 13.08
C LEU A 68 -7.24 14.28 13.75
N SER A 69 -6.60 15.38 13.37
CA SER A 69 -6.98 16.72 13.84
C SER A 69 -8.10 17.35 13.01
N SER A 70 -8.38 16.81 11.82
CA SER A 70 -9.46 17.22 10.94
C SER A 70 -10.81 16.69 11.44
N GLU A 71 -11.89 17.43 11.15
CA GLU A 71 -13.27 17.03 11.54
C GLU A 71 -13.67 15.66 10.97
N TYR A 72 -13.06 15.25 9.86
CA TYR A 72 -13.37 14.03 9.12
C TYR A 72 -12.22 13.04 9.06
N ASN A 73 -11.20 13.15 9.92
CA ASN A 73 -10.01 12.29 9.90
C ASN A 73 -9.34 12.20 8.51
N MET A 74 -9.27 13.33 7.81
CA MET A 74 -8.84 13.37 6.41
C MET A 74 -7.64 14.31 6.21
N ILE A 75 -6.82 13.93 5.25
CA ILE A 75 -5.76 14.77 4.68
C ILE A 75 -6.30 15.31 3.37
N ASP A 76 -6.29 16.62 3.20
CA ASP A 76 -6.68 17.32 1.98
C ASP A 76 -5.58 18.28 1.51
N GLY A 77 -5.80 18.91 0.35
CA GLY A 77 -4.97 20.03 -0.12
C GLY A 77 -3.50 19.69 -0.35
N PHE A 78 -3.20 18.45 -0.73
CA PHE A 78 -1.82 18.01 -1.04
C PHE A 78 -1.41 18.23 -2.51
N PHE A 79 -2.28 18.80 -3.34
CA PHE A 79 -1.97 19.16 -4.73
C PHE A 79 -1.62 20.65 -4.90
N PRO A 80 -0.55 20.97 -5.64
CA PRO A 80 -0.19 22.36 -5.96
C PRO A 80 -1.09 23.02 -7.02
N MET A 81 -1.93 22.26 -7.75
CA MET A 81 -2.90 22.78 -8.73
C MET A 81 -4.34 22.53 -8.30
N GLY A 82 -4.63 22.91 -7.05
CA GLY A 82 -5.92 22.71 -6.41
C GLY A 82 -7.11 23.28 -7.18
N ASP A 83 -8.10 22.40 -7.38
CA ASP A 83 -9.53 22.73 -7.34
C ASP A 83 -10.40 21.45 -7.23
N GLU A 84 -9.82 20.25 -7.34
CA GLU A 84 -10.57 18.98 -7.40
C GLU A 84 -10.57 18.18 -6.10
N GLY A 85 -10.81 18.82 -4.95
CA GLY A 85 -11.37 18.16 -3.76
C GLY A 85 -10.73 16.84 -3.29
N GLU A 86 -9.43 16.63 -3.52
CA GLU A 86 -8.75 15.39 -3.18
C GLU A 86 -8.63 15.23 -1.67
N TYR A 87 -8.87 13.99 -1.23
CA TYR A 87 -8.80 13.66 0.17
C TYR A 87 -8.34 12.22 0.37
N ILE A 88 -7.72 11.99 1.51
CA ILE A 88 -7.38 10.67 2.03
C ILE A 88 -7.96 10.59 3.43
N GLU A 89 -8.96 9.75 3.62
CA GLU A 89 -9.59 9.49 4.91
C GLU A 89 -8.94 8.27 5.56
N VAL A 90 -8.68 8.37 6.86
CA VAL A 90 -8.02 7.32 7.63
C VAL A 90 -8.78 6.94 8.89
N ASP A 91 -8.58 5.70 9.34
CA ASP A 91 -8.99 5.28 10.68
C ASP A 91 -8.01 5.78 11.78
N GLU A 92 -8.34 5.52 13.05
CA GLU A 92 -7.50 5.89 14.21
C GLU A 92 -6.10 5.25 14.17
N GLU A 93 -5.92 4.15 13.43
CA GLU A 93 -4.64 3.48 13.25
C GLU A 93 -3.86 4.02 12.04
N GLY A 94 -4.47 4.89 11.24
CA GLY A 94 -3.91 5.45 10.03
C GLY A 94 -4.05 4.57 8.79
N ASN A 95 -4.89 3.54 8.82
CA ASN A 95 -5.22 2.79 7.62
C ASN A 95 -6.14 3.64 6.74
N VAL A 96 -5.86 3.67 5.43
CA VAL A 96 -6.71 4.39 4.48
C VAL A 96 -8.04 3.65 4.34
N VAL A 97 -9.13 4.33 4.67
CA VAL A 97 -10.50 3.80 4.57
C VAL A 97 -11.23 4.31 3.33
N ASN A 98 -10.86 5.49 2.85
CA ASN A 98 -11.43 6.12 1.68
C ASN A 98 -10.39 7.06 1.05
N ASP A 99 -10.35 7.11 -0.28
CA ASP A 99 -9.50 8.03 -1.00
C ASP A 99 -10.21 8.58 -2.24
N PHE A 100 -9.87 9.82 -2.55
CA PHE A 100 -10.19 10.45 -3.81
C PHE A 100 -8.92 11.08 -4.35
N LEU A 101 -8.30 10.39 -5.31
CA LEU A 101 -7.07 10.78 -5.96
C LEU A 101 -7.38 11.29 -7.36
N TYR A 102 -6.79 12.41 -7.73
CA TYR A 102 -6.82 12.94 -9.08
C TYR A 102 -5.40 12.97 -9.66
N TYR A 103 -5.23 12.86 -10.97
CA TYR A 103 -3.92 12.77 -11.63
C TYR A 103 -3.86 13.61 -12.91
#